data_AF-A0A5D2HY33-F1
#
_entry.id   AF-A0A5D2HY33-F1
#
_cell.length_a   1.000
_cell.length_b   1.000
_cell.length_c   1.000
_cell.angle_alpha   90.00
_cell.angle_beta   90.00
_cell.angle_gamma   90.00
#
_symmetry.space_group_name_H-M   'P 1'
#
loop_
_entity.id
_entity.type
_entity.pdbx_description
1 polymer ?
#
loop_
_entity_poly.entity_id
_entity_poly.type
_entity_poly.pdbx_seq_one_letter_code
_entity_poly.pdbx_strand_id
1 'polypeptide(L)'
;MNTYVNKKTFLVFIYRHRWKPNIFSLFNNIFSNFFPIFIIKIPIIGKFPKKIICHVTSNMAATATSNATFRLGNPLSSSSSSSVYSSNKLPVNFRKFALQTSPVKSFSVSCTLTRKPVPAAPVSMDSDPNGWRRPDSFGRFGKFGGKYVPETLMSALSELDAAFHSLSKDEKFQEELAGILEDYVGRESPLYFAERLSEHYKRPNGEGPDIYLKREDLNHTGSHKINNAVAQALLAKRLGKKRIIAETGAGQHGVATATVCARFGLQCIIYMGAQDMERQPLNVFRIRLLGAEVRAVHSGTATLKDATSEAIRDLVTNLETTHYILGSVAGPHPYPMMVRDFHAVIGKETRKQALEKWGGKPDVLVACVGGGSNAMGLFHEFVNDKDVRLIGVEAAGFGLDSGKHAATLTKGEVGVLHGAMSYLLQDEDGQIIEPHSISAGLDYPGVGPEHSFLKDVGRAEYHSVTDEEALEAFKKLSRLEGIFPALETSHALAYLEKLCPTLPNGTKVVVNCSGRGDKDVETVIKHLRV
;
A
#
# COMPACT_ATOMS: atom_id res chain seq x y z
N MET A 1 -36.49 18.84 -31.84
CA MET A 1 -37.74 18.09 -32.08
C MET A 1 -37.48 16.64 -31.69
N ASN A 2 -38.40 16.01 -30.96
CA ASN A 2 -38.37 14.60 -30.53
C ASN A 2 -38.20 13.64 -31.75
N THR A 3 -37.72 12.40 -31.67
CA THR A 3 -37.16 11.52 -30.62
C THR A 3 -36.37 10.38 -31.33
N TYR A 4 -35.57 9.50 -30.72
CA TYR A 4 -35.26 9.19 -29.32
C TYR A 4 -33.78 8.74 -29.23
N VAL A 5 -33.17 8.78 -28.04
CA VAL A 5 -31.86 8.14 -27.75
C VAL A 5 -31.96 7.40 -26.41
N ASN A 6 -31.40 6.19 -26.34
CA ASN A 6 -31.12 5.52 -25.07
C ASN A 6 -29.60 5.42 -24.88
N LYS A 7 -29.08 6.13 -23.86
CA LYS A 7 -27.72 6.12 -23.28
C LYS A 7 -26.51 5.97 -24.23
N LYS A 8 -25.79 7.07 -24.48
CA LYS A 8 -24.31 7.15 -24.47
C LYS A 8 -23.84 8.62 -24.44
N THR A 9 -22.97 8.97 -23.50
CA THR A 9 -22.32 10.28 -23.41
C THR A 9 -21.00 10.25 -24.20
N PHE A 10 -20.67 11.33 -24.92
CA PHE A 10 -19.39 11.49 -25.62
C PHE A 10 -18.70 12.80 -25.27
N LEU A 11 -17.35 12.78 -25.26
CA LEU A 11 -16.47 13.91 -24.99
C LEU A 11 -16.51 14.95 -26.11
N VAL A 12 -16.34 16.23 -25.77
CA VAL A 12 -16.06 17.32 -26.72
C VAL A 12 -14.69 17.91 -26.40
N PHE A 13 -13.75 17.81 -27.34
CA PHE A 13 -12.48 18.52 -27.27
C PHE A 13 -12.60 19.91 -27.90
N ILE A 14 -12.13 20.94 -27.21
CA ILE A 14 -11.95 22.29 -27.75
C ILE A 14 -10.46 22.62 -27.68
N TYR A 15 -9.81 22.82 -28.84
CA TYR A 15 -8.42 23.25 -28.92
C TYR A 15 -8.27 24.52 -29.75
N ARG A 16 -7.29 25.35 -29.38
CA ARG A 16 -7.15 26.73 -29.84
C ARG A 16 -5.72 26.99 -30.32
N HIS A 17 -5.42 26.83 -31.60
CA HIS A 17 -4.51 27.69 -32.39
C HIS A 17 -4.41 27.29 -33.88
N ARG A 18 -3.96 28.24 -34.72
CA ARG A 18 -3.91 28.20 -36.21
C ARG A 18 -3.04 27.08 -36.79
N TRP A 19 -3.45 26.50 -37.92
CA TRP A 19 -2.61 25.71 -38.83
C TRP A 19 -2.80 26.07 -40.31
N LYS A 20 -1.76 25.83 -41.11
CA LYS A 20 -1.68 26.10 -42.57
C LYS A 20 -2.43 25.04 -43.40
N PRO A 21 -2.89 25.37 -44.62
CA PRO A 21 -3.61 24.42 -45.48
C PRO A 21 -2.64 23.48 -46.21
N ASN A 22 -2.53 22.22 -45.75
CA ASN A 22 -2.16 21.05 -46.60
C ASN A 22 -2.18 19.66 -45.91
N ILE A 23 -2.79 19.49 -44.73
CA ILE A 23 -2.88 18.17 -44.03
C ILE A 23 -4.24 17.45 -44.28
N PHE A 24 -5.18 18.09 -44.98
CA PHE A 24 -6.55 17.55 -45.13
C PHE A 24 -6.68 16.33 -46.07
N SER A 25 -5.69 16.03 -46.93
CA SER A 25 -5.76 14.87 -47.84
C SER A 25 -5.28 13.55 -47.23
N LEU A 26 -4.46 13.58 -46.17
CA LEU A 26 -3.93 12.34 -45.56
C LEU A 26 -4.90 11.71 -44.55
N PHE A 27 -5.77 12.51 -43.91
CA PHE A 27 -6.74 12.01 -42.92
C PHE A 27 -7.94 11.28 -43.53
N ASN A 28 -8.33 11.59 -44.78
CA ASN A 28 -9.51 11.00 -45.42
C ASN A 28 -9.33 9.54 -45.89
N ASN A 29 -8.09 9.04 -46.00
CA ASN A 29 -7.82 7.70 -46.56
C ASN A 29 -7.68 6.58 -45.52
N ILE A 30 -7.82 6.85 -44.21
CA ILE A 30 -7.67 5.84 -43.15
C ILE A 30 -8.99 5.57 -42.39
N PHE A 31 -10.00 6.44 -42.49
CA PHE A 31 -11.25 6.34 -41.70
C PHE A 31 -12.55 6.39 -42.54
N SER A 32 -12.57 5.72 -43.69
CA SER A 32 -13.76 5.65 -44.56
C SER A 32 -14.78 4.54 -44.23
N ASN A 33 -14.57 3.74 -43.18
CA ASN A 33 -15.40 2.55 -42.90
C ASN A 33 -16.23 2.55 -41.60
N PHE A 34 -16.20 3.59 -40.75
CA PHE A 34 -17.09 3.68 -39.58
C PHE A 34 -17.60 5.10 -39.30
N PHE A 35 -18.81 5.37 -39.81
CA PHE A 35 -19.70 6.53 -39.56
C PHE A 35 -19.28 7.93 -40.06
N PRO A 36 -20.26 8.76 -40.52
CA PRO A 36 -20.00 10.08 -41.09
C PRO A 36 -19.88 11.20 -40.03
N ILE A 37 -18.98 12.15 -40.26
CA ILE A 37 -18.81 13.36 -39.43
C ILE A 37 -19.47 14.56 -40.13
N PHE A 38 -20.36 15.27 -39.44
CA PHE A 38 -20.85 16.59 -39.86
C PHE A 38 -20.17 17.70 -39.04
N ILE A 39 -19.71 18.75 -39.73
CA ILE A 39 -19.06 19.92 -39.12
C ILE A 39 -20.01 21.12 -39.20
N ILE A 40 -20.31 21.74 -38.07
CA ILE A 40 -21.09 22.99 -38.00
C ILE A 40 -20.14 24.15 -37.66
N LYS A 41 -20.17 25.23 -38.48
CA LYS A 41 -19.51 26.50 -38.17
C LYS A 41 -20.46 27.41 -37.40
N ILE A 42 -19.99 28.04 -36.33
CA ILE A 42 -20.69 29.13 -35.64
C ILE A 42 -19.72 30.33 -35.53
N PRO A 43 -20.11 31.54 -35.98
CA PRO A 43 -19.33 32.75 -35.74
C PRO A 43 -19.62 33.31 -34.35
N ILE A 44 -18.58 33.73 -33.62
CA ILE A 44 -18.73 34.39 -32.32
C ILE A 44 -18.43 35.88 -32.48
N ILE A 45 -19.43 36.71 -32.20
CA ILE A 45 -19.33 38.17 -32.09
C ILE A 45 -19.69 38.56 -30.65
N GLY A 46 -18.90 39.43 -30.02
CA GLY A 46 -19.31 40.16 -28.82
C GLY A 46 -18.70 39.71 -27.48
N LYS A 47 -18.67 40.65 -26.53
CA LYS A 47 -18.07 40.52 -25.19
C LYS A 47 -19.07 39.99 -24.15
N PHE A 48 -18.59 39.18 -23.20
CA PHE A 48 -19.33 38.79 -21.98
C PHE A 48 -19.10 39.78 -20.82
N PRO A 49 -20.10 39.91 -19.92
CA PRO A 49 -19.78 39.96 -18.50
C PRO A 49 -20.73 39.14 -17.57
N LYS A 50 -20.11 38.54 -16.55
CA LYS A 50 -20.58 38.23 -15.17
C LYS A 50 -21.80 37.31 -14.93
N LYS A 51 -21.53 36.25 -14.13
CA LYS A 51 -22.39 35.40 -13.26
C LYS A 51 -23.92 35.50 -13.38
N ILE A 52 -24.55 34.34 -13.55
CA ILE A 52 -25.90 34.04 -13.04
C ILE A 52 -25.82 32.77 -12.17
N ILE A 53 -26.44 32.80 -10.99
CA ILE A 53 -26.69 31.65 -10.11
C ILE A 53 -28.22 31.52 -10.02
N CYS A 54 -28.76 30.32 -10.25
CA CYS A 54 -30.16 30.00 -9.95
C CYS A 54 -30.27 28.65 -9.26
N HIS A 55 -30.99 28.61 -8.14
CA HIS A 55 -31.42 27.38 -7.48
C HIS A 55 -32.60 26.73 -8.22
N VAL A 56 -32.81 25.43 -8.02
CA VAL A 56 -34.06 24.74 -8.36
C VAL A 56 -34.57 23.99 -7.14
N THR A 57 -35.72 24.43 -6.63
CA THR A 57 -36.56 23.70 -5.67
C THR A 57 -37.54 22.82 -6.42
N SER A 58 -37.73 21.57 -6.01
CA SER A 58 -38.83 20.72 -6.46
C SER A 58 -40.07 20.93 -5.58
N ASN A 59 -41.26 20.91 -6.17
CA ASN A 59 -42.52 20.90 -5.42
C ASN A 59 -43.66 20.28 -6.25
N MET A 60 -44.71 19.83 -5.56
CA MET A 60 -45.94 19.19 -6.07
C MET A 60 -45.81 17.73 -6.58
N ALA A 61 -46.83 16.86 -6.44
CA ALA A 61 -47.97 16.81 -5.50
C ALA A 61 -48.55 15.37 -5.51
N ALA A 62 -49.40 15.04 -4.54
CA ALA A 62 -49.88 13.68 -4.30
C ALA A 62 -51.14 13.27 -5.09
N THR A 63 -51.33 11.97 -5.24
CA THR A 63 -52.65 11.32 -5.20
C THR A 63 -52.54 9.99 -4.46
N ALA A 64 -53.54 9.67 -3.65
CA ALA A 64 -53.59 8.48 -2.80
C ALA A 64 -54.81 7.61 -3.16
N THR A 65 -54.71 6.29 -2.97
CA THR A 65 -55.62 5.45 -2.16
C THR A 65 -55.42 3.96 -2.45
N SER A 66 -55.20 3.14 -1.40
CA SER A 66 -56.12 2.07 -0.97
C SER A 66 -55.42 1.06 -0.05
N ASN A 67 -56.15 0.56 0.94
CA ASN A 67 -55.64 -0.39 1.94
C ASN A 67 -55.78 -1.85 1.45
N ALA A 68 -54.82 -2.71 1.79
CA ALA A 68 -55.03 -4.15 1.81
C ALA A 68 -54.30 -4.79 3.01
N THR A 69 -55.08 -5.36 3.93
CA THR A 69 -54.61 -6.10 5.11
C THR A 69 -54.01 -7.46 4.75
N PHE A 70 -52.83 -7.79 5.28
CA PHE A 70 -52.33 -9.17 5.32
C PHE A 70 -52.96 -9.94 6.50
N ARG A 71 -53.55 -11.11 6.24
CA ARG A 71 -53.98 -12.06 7.27
C ARG A 71 -52.99 -13.22 7.39
N LEU A 72 -52.84 -13.75 8.61
CA LEU A 72 -52.15 -15.02 8.84
C LEU A 72 -52.93 -16.19 8.21
N GLY A 73 -52.19 -17.19 7.72
CA GLY A 73 -52.68 -18.53 7.40
C GLY A 73 -51.61 -19.55 7.77
N ASN A 74 -51.98 -20.54 8.60
CA ASN A 74 -51.09 -21.60 9.07
C ASN A 74 -51.16 -22.84 8.13
N PRO A 75 -50.25 -23.83 8.25
CA PRO A 75 -49.89 -24.72 7.15
C PRO A 75 -50.74 -25.99 7.02
N LEU A 76 -50.59 -26.66 5.86
CA LEU A 76 -51.02 -28.04 5.63
C LEU A 76 -49.86 -28.90 5.09
N SER A 77 -49.95 -30.20 5.33
CA SER A 77 -48.86 -31.18 5.35
C SER A 77 -48.94 -32.24 4.27
N SER A 78 -47.79 -32.82 3.87
CA SER A 78 -47.70 -34.26 3.55
C SER A 78 -46.26 -34.83 3.60
N SER A 79 -46.17 -36.04 4.19
CA SER A 79 -45.17 -37.12 4.12
C SER A 79 -44.35 -37.28 2.82
N SER A 80 -43.19 -37.95 2.71
CA SER A 80 -42.31 -38.81 3.56
C SER A 80 -41.00 -39.05 2.74
N SER A 81 -39.85 -39.60 3.20
CA SER A 81 -39.59 -40.74 4.11
C SER A 81 -38.13 -40.80 4.65
N SER A 82 -38.02 -41.45 5.82
CA SER A 82 -36.86 -41.96 6.60
C SER A 82 -35.51 -42.31 5.93
N SER A 83 -34.41 -42.00 6.65
CA SER A 83 -33.48 -43.05 7.14
C SER A 83 -32.72 -42.64 8.42
N VAL A 84 -32.54 -43.62 9.31
CA VAL A 84 -32.04 -43.56 10.70
C VAL A 84 -30.51 -43.38 10.78
N TYR A 85 -30.00 -42.61 11.74
CA TYR A 85 -28.79 -43.00 12.51
C TYR A 85 -28.80 -42.45 13.96
N SER A 86 -27.98 -43.07 14.81
CA SER A 86 -28.20 -43.18 16.26
C SER A 86 -27.81 -41.95 17.11
N SER A 87 -28.45 -41.88 18.29
CA SER A 87 -28.23 -40.91 19.36
C SER A 87 -26.93 -41.09 20.12
N ASN A 88 -26.39 -39.98 20.64
CA ASN A 88 -25.67 -39.97 21.92
C ASN A 88 -26.14 -38.78 22.77
N LYS A 89 -26.61 -39.05 23.98
CA LYS A 89 -27.05 -38.03 24.97
C LYS A 89 -25.92 -37.76 25.96
N LEU A 90 -25.69 -36.49 26.29
CA LEU A 90 -25.06 -36.07 27.55
C LEU A 90 -25.96 -35.00 28.22
N PRO A 91 -26.11 -35.00 29.55
CA PRO A 91 -27.13 -34.21 30.23
C PRO A 91 -26.66 -32.79 30.57
N VAL A 92 -27.41 -31.77 30.16
CA VAL A 92 -27.22 -30.38 30.62
C VAL A 92 -28.18 -30.10 31.78
N ASN A 93 -27.61 -29.82 32.94
CA ASN A 93 -28.35 -29.65 34.19
C ASN A 93 -28.66 -28.16 34.44
N PHE A 94 -29.83 -27.69 34.01
CA PHE A 94 -30.24 -26.29 34.19
C PHE A 94 -30.71 -26.01 35.62
N ARG A 95 -29.84 -25.41 36.45
CA ARG A 95 -30.25 -24.75 37.69
C ARG A 95 -30.76 -23.34 37.39
N LYS A 96 -32.00 -23.05 37.75
CA LYS A 96 -32.55 -21.69 37.79
C LYS A 96 -31.73 -20.83 38.75
N PHE A 97 -31.19 -19.70 38.29
CA PHE A 97 -30.75 -18.60 39.15
C PHE A 97 -31.77 -17.47 39.09
N ALA A 98 -32.12 -16.94 40.26
CA ALA A 98 -33.05 -15.83 40.40
C ALA A 98 -32.34 -14.50 40.10
N LEU A 99 -33.06 -13.57 39.48
CA LEU A 99 -32.59 -12.20 39.27
C LEU A 99 -32.60 -11.43 40.60
N GLN A 100 -31.42 -11.07 41.09
CA GLN A 100 -31.27 -9.97 42.06
C GLN A 100 -30.88 -8.70 41.31
N THR A 101 -31.72 -7.67 41.39
CA THR A 101 -31.46 -6.35 40.82
C THR A 101 -30.62 -5.50 41.77
N SER A 102 -29.42 -5.11 41.33
CA SER A 102 -28.59 -4.10 42.00
C SER A 102 -28.69 -2.76 41.27
N PRO A 103 -28.64 -1.61 41.95
CA PRO A 103 -28.85 -0.30 41.33
C PRO A 103 -27.65 0.12 40.48
N VAL A 104 -27.91 0.52 39.23
CA VAL A 104 -26.90 1.10 38.34
C VAL A 104 -26.58 2.53 38.78
N LYS A 105 -25.32 2.80 39.14
CA LYS A 105 -24.82 4.17 39.31
C LYS A 105 -24.64 4.80 37.92
N SER A 106 -25.36 5.87 37.63
CA SER A 106 -25.14 6.66 36.42
C SER A 106 -23.84 7.45 36.52
N PHE A 107 -22.93 7.25 35.56
CA PHE A 107 -21.78 8.12 35.35
C PHE A 107 -22.09 9.09 34.22
N SER A 108 -22.29 10.37 34.55
CA SER A 108 -22.42 11.44 33.56
C SER A 108 -21.03 11.90 33.11
N VAL A 109 -20.61 11.50 31.90
CA VAL A 109 -19.40 12.02 31.27
C VAL A 109 -19.70 13.42 30.71
N SER A 110 -19.19 14.46 31.37
CA SER A 110 -19.20 15.82 30.86
C SER A 110 -17.98 16.03 29.95
N CYS A 111 -18.21 16.34 28.67
CA CYS A 111 -17.15 16.61 27.72
C CYS A 111 -16.95 18.13 27.58
N THR A 112 -15.79 18.64 28.01
CA THR A 112 -15.43 20.05 27.90
C THR A 112 -14.31 20.20 26.87
N LEU A 113 -14.58 20.93 25.78
CA LEU A 113 -13.60 21.22 24.73
C LEU A 113 -12.49 22.16 25.22
N THR A 114 -11.33 21.60 25.55
CA THR A 114 -10.11 22.36 25.87
C THR A 114 -9.31 22.65 24.60
N ARG A 115 -9.30 23.92 24.17
CA ARG A 115 -8.78 24.35 22.86
C ARG A 115 -7.26 24.60 22.83
N LYS A 116 -6.46 23.75 23.46
CA LYS A 116 -4.98 23.81 23.44
C LYS A 116 -4.36 22.42 23.38
N PRO A 117 -3.40 22.15 22.48
CA PRO A 117 -2.67 20.88 22.48
C PRO A 117 -1.79 20.78 23.72
N VAL A 118 -1.84 19.63 24.39
CA VAL A 118 -0.89 19.28 25.45
C VAL A 118 0.42 18.85 24.77
N PRO A 119 1.60 19.42 25.12
CA PRO A 119 2.86 18.94 24.59
C PRO A 119 3.06 17.46 24.97
N ALA A 120 3.32 16.62 23.97
CA ALA A 120 3.68 15.24 24.24
C ALA A 120 5.03 15.21 24.99
N ALA A 121 5.05 14.63 26.19
CA ALA A 121 6.29 14.40 26.91
C ALA A 121 7.19 13.45 26.08
N PRO A 122 8.51 13.69 26.00
CA PRO A 122 9.42 12.80 25.30
C PRO A 122 9.39 11.42 25.96
N VAL A 123 9.09 10.38 25.17
CA VAL A 123 9.11 9.00 25.64
C VAL A 123 10.58 8.58 25.76
N SER A 124 11.07 8.42 26.99
CA SER A 124 12.45 8.02 27.28
C SER A 124 12.76 6.64 26.71
N MET A 125 13.86 6.52 25.94
CA MET A 125 14.31 5.25 25.36
C MET A 125 14.66 4.19 26.42
N ASP A 126 15.18 4.61 27.57
CA ASP A 126 15.85 3.71 28.53
C ASP A 126 14.90 3.06 29.55
N SER A 127 13.58 3.24 29.38
CA SER A 127 12.55 2.75 30.31
C SER A 127 11.67 1.62 29.77
N ASP A 128 12.02 0.98 28.64
CA ASP A 128 11.27 -0.15 28.08
C ASP A 128 11.81 -1.50 28.62
N PRO A 129 11.16 -2.15 29.61
CA PRO A 129 11.72 -3.34 30.26
C PRO A 129 11.65 -4.59 29.39
N ASN A 130 10.95 -4.53 28.24
CA ASN A 130 10.69 -5.67 27.36
C ASN A 130 11.59 -5.70 26.11
N GLY A 131 12.51 -4.72 25.96
CA GLY A 131 13.19 -4.44 24.70
C GLY A 131 12.21 -3.98 23.62
N TRP A 132 12.62 -3.95 22.35
CA TRP A 132 11.78 -3.52 21.21
C TRP A 132 10.63 -4.51 20.85
N ARG A 133 10.07 -5.23 21.82
CA ARG A 133 8.89 -6.10 21.64
C ARG A 133 7.63 -5.26 21.42
N ARG A 134 7.41 -4.90 20.16
CA ARG A 134 6.29 -4.07 19.67
C ARG A 134 5.61 -4.78 18.50
N PRO A 135 4.28 -4.65 18.33
CA PRO A 135 3.37 -3.76 19.06
C PRO A 135 2.97 -4.24 20.47
N ASP A 136 2.25 -3.38 21.21
CA ASP A 136 1.57 -3.73 22.46
C ASP A 136 0.32 -4.63 22.21
N SER A 137 -0.39 -4.99 23.29
CA SER A 137 -1.61 -5.82 23.23
C SER A 137 -2.80 -5.15 22.51
N PHE A 138 -2.74 -3.85 22.24
CA PHE A 138 -3.73 -3.12 21.44
C PHE A 138 -3.27 -2.94 19.98
N GLY A 139 -2.13 -3.52 19.60
CA GLY A 139 -1.55 -3.40 18.27
C GLY A 139 -0.83 -2.08 18.02
N ARG A 140 -0.31 -1.44 19.06
CA ARG A 140 0.33 -0.11 18.98
C ARG A 140 1.85 -0.12 19.15
N PHE A 141 2.51 0.73 18.38
CA PHE A 141 3.91 1.08 18.48
C PHE A 141 4.00 2.44 19.19
N GLY A 142 4.02 2.41 20.53
CA GLY A 142 3.79 3.63 21.32
C GLY A 142 2.36 4.13 21.12
N LYS A 143 2.19 5.33 20.55
CA LYS A 143 0.86 5.89 20.22
C LYS A 143 0.30 5.44 18.86
N PHE A 144 1.16 4.97 17.95
CA PHE A 144 0.80 4.65 16.56
C PHE A 144 0.30 3.21 16.41
N GLY A 145 -0.43 2.89 15.34
CA GLY A 145 -0.95 1.54 15.06
C GLY A 145 -2.42 1.41 15.46
N GLY A 146 -2.77 0.32 16.15
CA GLY A 146 -4.13 0.06 16.62
C GLY A 146 -5.07 -0.58 15.59
N LYS A 147 -6.37 -0.63 15.93
CA LYS A 147 -7.46 -1.17 15.10
C LYS A 147 -8.56 -0.10 14.94
N TYR A 148 -8.35 0.87 14.04
CA TYR A 148 -9.29 1.98 13.78
C TYR A 148 -10.24 1.62 12.62
N VAL A 149 -11.03 0.57 12.81
CA VAL A 149 -11.91 -0.02 11.80
C VAL A 149 -13.37 -0.09 12.27
N PRO A 150 -14.35 -0.28 11.37
CA PRO A 150 -15.70 -0.65 11.77
C PRO A 150 -15.72 -1.93 12.59
N GLU A 151 -16.63 -2.02 13.57
CA GLU A 151 -16.77 -3.17 14.48
C GLU A 151 -16.92 -4.51 13.74
N THR A 152 -17.53 -4.50 12.55
CA THR A 152 -17.68 -5.68 11.68
C THR A 152 -16.34 -6.32 11.30
N LEU A 153 -15.23 -5.58 11.27
CA LEU A 153 -13.89 -6.12 11.00
C LEU A 153 -13.18 -6.67 12.24
N MET A 154 -13.63 -6.35 13.45
CA MET A 154 -12.89 -6.67 14.69
C MET A 154 -12.76 -8.18 14.92
N SER A 155 -13.77 -8.97 14.56
CA SER A 155 -13.72 -10.44 14.63
C SER A 155 -12.68 -11.02 13.66
N ALA A 156 -12.70 -10.60 12.39
CA ALA A 156 -11.77 -11.09 11.37
C ALA A 156 -10.31 -10.68 11.64
N LEU A 157 -10.07 -9.45 12.14
CA LEU A 157 -8.74 -9.04 12.59
C LEU A 157 -8.27 -9.85 13.78
N SER A 158 -9.16 -10.31 14.67
CA SER A 158 -8.80 -11.13 15.83
C SER A 158 -8.56 -12.60 15.46
N GLU A 159 -9.32 -13.14 14.50
CA GLU A 159 -9.04 -14.43 13.85
C GLU A 159 -7.64 -14.43 13.22
N LEU A 160 -7.35 -13.41 12.40
CA LEU A 160 -6.05 -13.25 11.73
C LEU A 160 -4.88 -13.11 12.71
N ASP A 161 -5.06 -12.32 13.77
CA ASP A 161 -4.06 -12.08 14.81
C ASP A 161 -3.73 -13.35 15.59
N ALA A 162 -4.75 -14.12 16.00
CA ALA A 162 -4.57 -15.41 16.66
C ALA A 162 -3.91 -16.45 15.73
N ALA A 163 -4.33 -16.50 14.45
CA ALA A 163 -3.78 -17.42 13.46
C ALA A 163 -2.31 -17.10 13.15
N PHE A 164 -1.95 -15.83 12.99
CA PHE A 164 -0.57 -15.40 12.81
C PHE A 164 0.31 -15.77 14.02
N HIS A 165 -0.15 -15.51 15.25
CA HIS A 165 0.57 -15.86 16.48
C HIS A 165 0.74 -17.38 16.68
N SER A 166 -0.14 -18.19 16.10
CA SER A 166 -0.04 -19.65 16.09
C SER A 166 0.95 -20.14 15.02
N LEU A 167 0.77 -19.70 13.75
CA LEU A 167 1.56 -20.16 12.60
C LEU A 167 3.00 -19.62 12.60
N SER A 168 3.25 -18.48 13.22
CA SER A 168 4.62 -17.96 13.46
C SER A 168 5.46 -18.87 14.37
N LYS A 169 4.82 -19.82 15.08
CA LYS A 169 5.47 -20.81 15.96
C LYS A 169 5.30 -22.26 15.47
N ASP A 170 4.55 -22.49 14.39
CA ASP A 170 4.38 -23.81 13.78
C ASP A 170 5.61 -24.11 12.90
N GLU A 171 6.48 -25.01 13.37
CA GLU A 171 7.68 -25.46 12.65
C GLU A 171 7.34 -25.89 11.21
N LYS A 172 6.23 -26.59 10.99
CA LYS A 172 5.82 -27.05 9.64
C LYS A 172 5.37 -25.91 8.74
N PHE A 173 4.85 -24.82 9.30
CA PHE A 173 4.54 -23.62 8.53
C PHE A 173 5.82 -22.87 8.18
N GLN A 174 6.79 -22.79 9.11
CA GLN A 174 8.09 -22.16 8.84
C GLN A 174 8.90 -22.94 7.80
N GLU A 175 8.92 -24.28 7.88
CA GLU A 175 9.54 -25.17 6.88
C GLU A 175 8.90 -25.02 5.49
N GLU A 176 7.56 -25.07 5.40
CA GLU A 176 6.84 -24.89 4.13
C GLU A 176 7.09 -23.48 3.54
N LEU A 177 7.10 -22.44 4.38
CA LEU A 177 7.41 -21.07 3.95
C LEU A 177 8.86 -20.93 3.48
N ALA A 178 9.83 -21.47 4.24
CA ALA A 178 11.25 -21.41 3.90
C ALA A 178 11.54 -22.10 2.56
N GLY A 179 11.04 -23.32 2.35
CA GLY A 179 11.20 -24.03 1.08
C GLY A 179 10.58 -23.30 -0.12
N ILE A 180 9.44 -22.60 0.07
CA ILE A 180 8.87 -21.77 -1.00
C ILE A 180 9.71 -20.50 -1.25
N LEU A 181 10.28 -19.89 -0.21
CA LEU A 181 11.17 -18.74 -0.36
C LEU A 181 12.49 -19.14 -1.07
N GLU A 182 13.04 -20.31 -0.78
CA GLU A 182 14.21 -20.86 -1.46
C GLU A 182 13.87 -21.23 -2.92
N ASP A 183 13.09 -22.29 -3.13
CA ASP A 183 12.88 -22.91 -4.46
C ASP A 183 12.06 -22.04 -5.43
N TYR A 184 11.09 -21.27 -4.94
CA TYR A 184 10.12 -20.56 -5.79
C TYR A 184 10.35 -19.04 -5.85
N VAL A 185 10.89 -18.43 -4.80
CA VAL A 185 11.25 -17.00 -4.80
C VAL A 185 12.70 -16.77 -5.21
N GLY A 186 13.59 -17.74 -4.96
CA GLY A 186 15.02 -17.64 -5.24
C GLY A 186 15.81 -16.92 -4.14
N ARG A 187 15.44 -17.14 -2.87
CA ARG A 187 16.17 -16.61 -1.69
C ARG A 187 17.32 -17.55 -1.30
N GLU A 188 18.40 -17.08 -0.68
CA GLU A 188 18.66 -15.70 -0.23
C GLU A 188 18.98 -14.74 -1.38
N SER A 189 18.51 -13.48 -1.28
CA SER A 189 18.89 -12.47 -2.27
C SER A 189 20.35 -12.03 -2.04
N PRO A 190 21.16 -11.76 -3.07
CA PRO A 190 22.55 -11.34 -2.88
C PRO A 190 22.72 -10.01 -2.13
N LEU A 191 23.74 -9.92 -1.28
CA LEU A 191 24.33 -8.64 -0.83
C LEU A 191 25.53 -8.32 -1.74
N TYR A 192 25.27 -7.50 -2.75
CA TYR A 192 26.19 -7.20 -3.85
C TYR A 192 27.04 -5.97 -3.53
N PHE A 193 28.38 -6.06 -3.66
CA PHE A 193 29.26 -4.89 -3.56
C PHE A 193 29.22 -4.10 -4.88
N ALA A 194 28.75 -2.86 -4.83
CA ALA A 194 28.64 -1.97 -5.98
C ALA A 194 29.96 -1.19 -6.13
N GLU A 195 30.95 -1.83 -6.75
CA GLU A 195 32.33 -1.32 -6.84
C GLU A 195 32.41 0.03 -7.55
N ARG A 196 31.72 0.18 -8.69
CA ARG A 196 31.79 1.41 -9.53
C ARG A 196 30.96 2.54 -8.92
N LEU A 197 29.90 2.22 -8.19
CA LEU A 197 29.14 3.16 -7.39
C LEU A 197 29.92 3.60 -6.14
N SER A 198 30.63 2.69 -5.48
CA SER A 198 31.50 3.02 -4.34
C SER A 198 32.64 3.93 -4.78
N GLU A 199 33.32 3.59 -5.89
CA GLU A 199 34.36 4.43 -6.49
C GLU A 199 33.84 5.83 -6.88
N HIS A 200 32.61 5.93 -7.39
CA HIS A 200 31.99 7.22 -7.72
C HIS A 200 31.81 8.15 -6.52
N TYR A 201 31.63 7.61 -5.31
CA TYR A 201 31.47 8.40 -4.08
C TYR A 201 32.76 8.52 -3.25
N LYS A 202 33.90 8.01 -3.73
CA LYS A 202 35.19 8.29 -3.11
C LYS A 202 35.60 9.75 -3.35
N ARG A 203 36.21 10.33 -2.32
CA ARG A 203 36.84 11.65 -2.35
C ARG A 203 38.16 11.57 -3.15
N PRO A 204 38.72 12.69 -3.63
CA PRO A 204 39.96 12.71 -4.42
C PRO A 204 41.20 12.09 -3.75
N ASN A 205 41.18 11.90 -2.43
CA ASN A 205 42.22 11.19 -1.67
C ASN A 205 42.02 9.66 -1.63
N GLY A 206 41.05 9.11 -2.35
CA GLY A 206 40.73 7.68 -2.40
C GLY A 206 39.86 7.18 -1.24
N GLU A 207 39.43 8.07 -0.32
CA GLU A 207 38.61 7.71 0.82
C GLU A 207 37.11 7.83 0.53
N GLY A 208 36.31 6.88 1.01
CA GLY A 208 34.85 6.94 0.89
C GLY A 208 34.15 5.77 1.56
N PRO A 209 32.80 5.75 1.53
CA PRO A 209 32.02 4.61 1.96
C PRO A 209 32.09 3.46 0.94
N ASP A 210 31.95 2.23 1.43
CA ASP A 210 31.74 1.05 0.60
C ASP A 210 30.23 0.77 0.51
N ILE A 211 29.70 0.71 -0.72
CA ILE A 211 28.28 0.62 -0.98
C ILE A 211 27.90 -0.79 -1.42
N TYR A 212 26.93 -1.36 -0.71
CA TYR A 212 26.36 -2.67 -0.98
C TYR A 212 24.87 -2.54 -1.30
N LEU A 213 24.40 -3.35 -2.24
CA LEU A 213 23.00 -3.43 -2.64
C LEU A 213 22.42 -4.76 -2.14
N LYS A 214 21.35 -4.71 -1.33
CA LYS A 214 20.55 -5.89 -1.00
C LYS A 214 19.57 -6.16 -2.15
N ARG A 215 19.80 -7.21 -2.93
CA ARG A 215 19.26 -7.41 -4.28
C ARG A 215 17.84 -8.01 -4.33
N GLU A 216 16.88 -7.38 -3.65
CA GLU A 216 15.45 -7.77 -3.70
C GLU A 216 14.80 -7.61 -5.09
N ASP A 217 15.48 -6.92 -6.01
CA ASP A 217 15.16 -6.80 -7.43
C ASP A 217 15.28 -8.12 -8.20
N LEU A 218 16.09 -9.06 -7.68
CA LEU A 218 16.31 -10.39 -8.27
C LEU A 218 15.28 -11.44 -7.83
N ASN A 219 14.49 -11.17 -6.80
CA ASN A 219 13.42 -12.06 -6.35
C ASN A 219 12.45 -12.38 -7.51
N HIS A 220 11.82 -13.56 -7.48
CA HIS A 220 10.70 -13.85 -8.38
C HIS A 220 9.64 -12.74 -8.32
N THR A 221 8.99 -12.48 -9.46
CA THR A 221 8.16 -11.30 -9.80
C THR A 221 8.90 -9.96 -9.96
N GLY A 222 10.07 -9.79 -9.33
CA GLY A 222 10.98 -8.64 -9.49
C GLY A 222 10.99 -7.62 -8.33
N SER A 223 10.55 -7.99 -7.13
CA SER A 223 10.60 -7.10 -5.95
C SER A 223 10.49 -7.84 -4.61
N HIS A 224 10.76 -7.13 -3.52
CA HIS A 224 10.53 -7.59 -2.14
C HIS A 224 9.08 -8.04 -1.84
N LYS A 225 8.07 -7.58 -2.60
CA LYS A 225 6.63 -7.80 -2.32
C LYS A 225 6.23 -9.27 -2.28
N ILE A 226 6.94 -10.12 -3.01
CA ILE A 226 6.65 -11.57 -3.08
C ILE A 226 6.81 -12.27 -1.73
N ASN A 227 7.73 -11.81 -0.86
CA ASN A 227 7.96 -12.40 0.47
C ASN A 227 6.66 -12.38 1.31
N ASN A 228 6.00 -11.20 1.36
CA ASN A 228 4.73 -10.99 2.05
C ASN A 228 3.56 -11.72 1.36
N ALA A 229 3.50 -11.67 0.02
CA ALA A 229 2.43 -12.32 -0.74
C ALA A 229 2.44 -13.84 -0.53
N VAL A 230 3.59 -14.51 -0.59
CA VAL A 230 3.73 -15.95 -0.35
C VAL A 230 3.25 -16.31 1.06
N ALA A 231 3.76 -15.60 2.08
CA ALA A 231 3.48 -15.90 3.47
C ALA A 231 2.00 -15.68 3.83
N GLN A 232 1.39 -14.58 3.37
CA GLN A 232 -0.03 -14.34 3.59
C GLN A 232 -0.94 -15.28 2.79
N ALA A 233 -0.59 -15.66 1.55
CA ALA A 233 -1.37 -16.63 0.80
C ALA A 233 -1.29 -18.03 1.42
N LEU A 234 -0.13 -18.40 1.99
CA LEU A 234 0.02 -19.64 2.74
C LEU A 234 -0.80 -19.62 4.05
N LEU A 235 -0.77 -18.50 4.79
CA LEU A 235 -1.62 -18.28 5.96
C LEU A 235 -3.11 -18.37 5.61
N ALA A 236 -3.54 -17.76 4.49
CA ALA A 236 -4.91 -17.83 4.01
C ALA A 236 -5.36 -19.28 3.71
N LYS A 237 -4.49 -20.11 3.13
CA LYS A 237 -4.74 -21.56 2.98
C LYS A 237 -4.93 -22.27 4.31
N ARG A 238 -4.09 -21.96 5.32
CA ARG A 238 -4.22 -22.56 6.68
C ARG A 238 -5.52 -22.11 7.37
N LEU A 239 -6.01 -20.90 7.08
CA LEU A 239 -7.34 -20.41 7.47
C LEU A 239 -8.50 -20.93 6.59
N GLY A 240 -8.24 -21.77 5.58
CA GLY A 240 -9.28 -22.29 4.67
C GLY A 240 -9.91 -21.26 3.74
N LYS A 241 -9.39 -20.01 3.69
CA LYS A 241 -9.91 -18.94 2.83
C LYS A 241 -9.54 -19.25 1.37
N LYS A 242 -10.53 -19.26 0.47
CA LYS A 242 -10.37 -19.64 -0.95
C LYS A 242 -10.29 -18.45 -1.90
N ARG A 243 -10.65 -17.26 -1.40
CA ARG A 243 -10.69 -16.01 -2.14
C ARG A 243 -9.69 -15.04 -1.54
N ILE A 244 -8.88 -14.44 -2.39
CA ILE A 244 -7.89 -13.43 -2.06
C ILE A 244 -8.29 -12.12 -2.73
N ILE A 245 -8.21 -11.04 -1.95
CA ILE A 245 -8.25 -9.67 -2.46
C ILE A 245 -6.94 -8.96 -2.10
N ALA A 246 -6.54 -7.98 -2.93
CA ALA A 246 -5.47 -7.04 -2.62
C ALA A 246 -5.67 -5.72 -3.38
N GLU A 247 -5.03 -4.66 -2.90
CA GLU A 247 -4.87 -3.36 -3.56
C GLU A 247 -3.60 -3.32 -4.42
N THR A 248 -3.48 -2.40 -5.38
CA THR A 248 -2.19 -2.06 -5.97
C THR A 248 -2.16 -0.67 -6.62
N GLY A 249 -1.00 -0.01 -6.54
CA GLY A 249 -0.67 1.24 -7.24
C GLY A 249 0.25 0.94 -8.42
N ALA A 250 1.57 0.91 -8.19
CA ALA A 250 2.59 0.49 -9.18
C ALA A 250 2.44 -0.94 -9.78
N GLY A 251 1.41 -1.70 -9.41
CA GLY A 251 1.12 -3.04 -9.94
C GLY A 251 1.95 -4.18 -9.35
N GLN A 252 3.12 -3.94 -8.77
CA GLN A 252 4.02 -5.00 -8.26
C GLN A 252 3.39 -5.85 -7.15
N HIS A 253 2.65 -5.25 -6.22
CA HIS A 253 1.93 -6.02 -5.19
C HIS A 253 0.78 -6.87 -5.79
N GLY A 254 0.07 -6.32 -6.78
CA GLY A 254 -0.95 -7.05 -7.52
C GLY A 254 -0.36 -8.24 -8.29
N VAL A 255 0.78 -8.06 -8.95
CA VAL A 255 1.51 -9.14 -9.66
C VAL A 255 1.99 -10.21 -8.67
N ALA A 256 2.58 -9.83 -7.54
CA ALA A 256 3.02 -10.77 -6.51
C ALA A 256 1.84 -11.59 -5.97
N THR A 257 0.74 -10.91 -5.62
CA THR A 257 -0.49 -11.54 -5.12
C THR A 257 -1.13 -12.48 -6.15
N ALA A 258 -1.26 -12.05 -7.41
CA ALA A 258 -1.76 -12.90 -8.48
C ALA A 258 -0.86 -14.14 -8.73
N THR A 259 0.46 -13.96 -8.66
CA THR A 259 1.45 -15.04 -8.86
C THR A 259 1.27 -16.14 -7.81
N VAL A 260 1.18 -15.78 -6.53
CA VAL A 260 1.01 -16.78 -5.45
C VAL A 260 -0.38 -17.40 -5.45
N CYS A 261 -1.42 -16.64 -5.82
CA CYS A 261 -2.77 -17.19 -5.97
C CYS A 261 -2.84 -18.23 -7.09
N ALA A 262 -2.23 -17.94 -8.24
CA ALA A 262 -2.12 -18.89 -9.35
C ALA A 262 -1.39 -20.18 -8.92
N ARG A 263 -0.24 -20.05 -8.24
CA ARG A 263 0.51 -21.20 -7.68
C ARG A 263 -0.32 -22.03 -6.70
N PHE A 264 -1.13 -21.39 -5.87
CA PHE A 264 -1.89 -22.04 -4.81
C PHE A 264 -3.32 -22.45 -5.19
N GLY A 265 -3.79 -22.14 -6.40
CA GLY A 265 -5.17 -22.42 -6.84
C GLY A 265 -6.23 -21.57 -6.12
N LEU A 266 -5.88 -20.34 -5.71
CA LEU A 266 -6.78 -19.41 -5.02
C LEU A 266 -7.43 -18.43 -6.01
N GLN A 267 -8.69 -18.08 -5.79
CA GLN A 267 -9.33 -17.00 -6.54
C GLN A 267 -8.67 -15.67 -6.16
N CYS A 268 -8.28 -14.85 -7.13
CA CYS A 268 -7.60 -13.57 -6.88
C CYS A 268 -8.31 -12.40 -7.57
N ILE A 269 -8.54 -11.33 -6.81
CA ILE A 269 -9.12 -10.07 -7.29
C ILE A 269 -8.24 -8.92 -6.81
N ILE A 270 -7.69 -8.17 -7.76
CA ILE A 270 -6.84 -7.00 -7.50
C ILE A 270 -7.65 -5.73 -7.75
N TYR A 271 -7.74 -4.88 -6.74
CA TYR A 271 -8.24 -3.52 -6.83
C TYR A 271 -7.11 -2.59 -7.23
N MET A 272 -7.31 -1.78 -8.26
CA MET A 272 -6.29 -0.87 -8.80
C MET A 272 -6.93 0.45 -9.20
N GLY A 273 -6.29 1.57 -8.87
CA GLY A 273 -6.77 2.89 -9.28
C GLY A 273 -6.81 3.01 -10.80
N ALA A 274 -7.85 3.61 -11.37
CA ALA A 274 -7.95 3.74 -12.82
C ALA A 274 -6.78 4.55 -13.43
N GLN A 275 -6.28 5.57 -12.73
CA GLN A 275 -5.06 6.28 -13.15
C GLN A 275 -3.83 5.37 -13.09
N ASP A 276 -3.70 4.56 -12.04
CA ASP A 276 -2.59 3.62 -11.92
C ASP A 276 -2.61 2.55 -13.02
N MET A 277 -3.80 2.08 -13.42
CA MET A 277 -3.96 1.16 -14.55
C MET A 277 -3.47 1.77 -15.87
N GLU A 278 -3.71 3.06 -16.11
CA GLU A 278 -3.20 3.79 -17.28
C GLU A 278 -1.68 4.02 -17.20
N ARG A 279 -1.14 4.26 -15.99
CA ARG A 279 0.31 4.42 -15.76
C ARG A 279 1.09 3.09 -15.82
N GLN A 280 0.45 1.94 -15.60
CA GLN A 280 1.09 0.62 -15.42
C GLN A 280 0.46 -0.51 -16.27
N PRO A 281 0.27 -0.33 -17.60
CA PRO A 281 -0.43 -1.30 -18.45
C PRO A 281 0.24 -2.69 -18.46
N LEU A 282 1.57 -2.73 -18.40
CA LEU A 282 2.35 -3.97 -18.34
C LEU A 282 1.98 -4.83 -17.12
N ASN A 283 1.85 -4.23 -15.94
CA ASN A 283 1.50 -4.97 -14.73
C ASN A 283 0.01 -5.36 -14.71
N VAL A 284 -0.90 -4.53 -15.23
CA VAL A 284 -2.31 -4.92 -15.43
C VAL A 284 -2.41 -6.16 -16.33
N PHE A 285 -1.65 -6.21 -17.42
CA PHE A 285 -1.60 -7.37 -18.30
C PHE A 285 -1.04 -8.61 -17.59
N ARG A 286 0.08 -8.49 -16.87
CA ARG A 286 0.68 -9.60 -16.10
C ARG A 286 -0.29 -10.18 -15.07
N ILE A 287 -1.04 -9.33 -14.34
CA ILE A 287 -2.03 -9.77 -13.34
C ILE A 287 -3.14 -10.59 -14.00
N ARG A 288 -3.68 -10.13 -15.14
CA ARG A 288 -4.72 -10.85 -15.90
C ARG A 288 -4.20 -12.16 -16.49
N LEU A 289 -2.97 -12.18 -16.99
CA LEU A 289 -2.32 -13.39 -17.53
C LEU A 289 -2.14 -14.48 -16.45
N LEU A 290 -1.96 -14.08 -15.19
CA LEU A 290 -1.92 -14.96 -14.02
C LEU A 290 -3.32 -15.44 -13.56
N GLY A 291 -4.38 -15.10 -14.30
CA GLY A 291 -5.76 -15.54 -14.01
C GLY A 291 -6.49 -14.72 -12.94
N ALA A 292 -5.92 -13.61 -12.46
CA ALA A 292 -6.56 -12.74 -11.48
C ALA A 292 -7.50 -11.71 -12.15
N GLU A 293 -8.61 -11.39 -11.49
CA GLU A 293 -9.48 -10.29 -11.86
C GLU A 293 -8.81 -8.95 -11.52
N VAL A 294 -8.88 -7.95 -12.41
CA VAL A 294 -8.41 -6.58 -12.11
C VAL A 294 -9.59 -5.63 -12.16
N ARG A 295 -9.96 -5.09 -10.98
CA ARG A 295 -11.07 -4.14 -10.79
C ARG A 295 -10.55 -2.72 -10.76
N ALA A 296 -10.94 -1.93 -11.76
CA ALA A 296 -10.65 -0.50 -11.84
C ALA A 296 -11.45 0.27 -10.78
N VAL A 297 -10.75 1.08 -9.99
CA VAL A 297 -11.36 1.98 -9.00
C VAL A 297 -11.38 3.40 -9.56
N HIS A 298 -12.59 3.94 -9.72
CA HIS A 298 -12.86 5.27 -10.27
C HIS A 298 -13.31 6.29 -9.20
N SER A 299 -13.41 5.89 -7.94
CA SER A 299 -13.74 6.78 -6.82
C SER A 299 -12.53 7.64 -6.43
N GLY A 300 -12.82 8.83 -5.87
CA GLY A 300 -11.79 9.75 -5.37
C GLY A 300 -10.84 10.22 -6.46
N THR A 301 -9.55 10.02 -6.22
CA THR A 301 -8.45 10.31 -7.15
C THR A 301 -8.22 9.18 -8.16
N ALA A 302 -8.83 8.02 -7.96
CA ALA A 302 -8.61 6.80 -8.74
C ALA A 302 -7.14 6.33 -8.71
N THR A 303 -6.54 6.35 -7.51
CA THR A 303 -5.16 5.91 -7.21
C THR A 303 -5.13 4.81 -6.12
N LEU A 304 -3.93 4.37 -5.72
CA LEU A 304 -3.68 3.41 -4.63
C LEU A 304 -4.53 3.65 -3.37
N LYS A 305 -4.67 4.89 -2.90
CA LYS A 305 -5.49 5.22 -1.70
C LYS A 305 -6.94 4.74 -1.86
N ASP A 306 -7.54 5.04 -3.02
CA ASP A 306 -8.92 4.67 -3.31
C ASP A 306 -9.03 3.15 -3.53
N ALA A 307 -8.02 2.52 -4.15
CA ALA A 307 -7.94 1.07 -4.29
C ALA A 307 -7.87 0.34 -2.94
N THR A 308 -7.10 0.84 -1.97
CA THR A 308 -7.07 0.33 -0.59
C THR A 308 -8.45 0.45 0.06
N SER A 309 -9.13 1.57 -0.13
CA SER A 309 -10.47 1.80 0.42
C SER A 309 -11.50 0.79 -0.13
N GLU A 310 -11.51 0.54 -1.44
CA GLU A 310 -12.42 -0.45 -2.05
C GLU A 310 -12.07 -1.90 -1.67
N ALA A 311 -10.79 -2.25 -1.52
CA ALA A 311 -10.39 -3.56 -0.99
C ALA A 311 -10.90 -3.78 0.44
N ILE A 312 -10.85 -2.77 1.30
CA ILE A 312 -11.42 -2.83 2.66
C ILE A 312 -12.96 -2.96 2.62
N ARG A 313 -13.66 -2.27 1.71
CA ARG A 313 -15.13 -2.44 1.54
C ARG A 313 -15.50 -3.86 1.09
N ASP A 314 -14.74 -4.43 0.16
CA ASP A 314 -14.93 -5.82 -0.27
C ASP A 314 -14.71 -6.78 0.90
N LEU A 315 -13.64 -6.60 1.69
CA LEU A 315 -13.36 -7.40 2.87
C LEU A 315 -14.55 -7.42 3.84
N VAL A 316 -15.08 -6.25 4.23
CA VAL A 316 -16.25 -6.10 5.11
C VAL A 316 -17.44 -6.92 4.61
N THR A 317 -17.61 -7.06 3.30
CA THR A 317 -18.74 -7.76 2.68
C THR A 317 -18.53 -9.27 2.59
N ASN A 318 -17.27 -9.75 2.56
CA ASN A 318 -16.91 -11.14 2.22
C ASN A 318 -16.02 -11.86 3.26
N LEU A 319 -16.05 -11.40 4.52
CA LEU A 319 -15.16 -11.81 5.63
C LEU A 319 -14.96 -13.32 5.82
N GLU A 320 -16.02 -14.10 5.73
CA GLU A 320 -15.97 -15.53 6.04
C GLU A 320 -15.09 -16.30 5.05
N THR A 321 -15.14 -15.92 3.76
CA THR A 321 -14.53 -16.66 2.64
C THR A 321 -13.24 -16.05 2.11
N THR A 322 -12.97 -14.79 2.48
CA THR A 322 -11.93 -13.96 1.86
C THR A 322 -10.79 -13.65 2.83
N HIS A 323 -9.55 -13.73 2.35
CA HIS A 323 -8.40 -13.10 2.99
C HIS A 323 -7.95 -11.88 2.19
N TYR A 324 -7.61 -10.79 2.89
CA TYR A 324 -7.06 -9.58 2.29
C TYR A 324 -5.54 -9.56 2.48
N ILE A 325 -4.80 -9.63 1.38
CA ILE A 325 -3.33 -9.48 1.39
C ILE A 325 -3.00 -7.99 1.26
N LEU A 326 -2.90 -7.31 2.40
CA LEU A 326 -2.46 -5.91 2.47
C LEU A 326 -0.97 -5.81 2.09
N GLY A 327 -0.65 -4.89 1.19
CA GLY A 327 0.64 -4.84 0.49
C GLY A 327 1.80 -4.16 1.19
N SER A 328 1.64 -3.65 2.40
CA SER A 328 2.69 -2.93 3.14
C SER A 328 2.53 -3.04 4.66
N VAL A 329 3.49 -2.50 5.43
CA VAL A 329 3.44 -2.40 6.90
C VAL A 329 2.46 -1.32 7.39
N ALA A 330 1.28 -1.25 6.78
CA ALA A 330 0.21 -0.30 7.07
C ALA A 330 -1.09 -1.05 7.39
N GLY A 331 -2.18 -0.31 7.59
CA GLY A 331 -3.47 -0.89 7.97
C GLY A 331 -3.56 -1.27 9.46
N PRO A 332 -4.72 -1.80 9.90
CA PRO A 332 -4.97 -2.12 11.31
C PRO A 332 -4.10 -3.31 11.76
N HIS A 333 -3.83 -3.40 13.06
CA HIS A 333 -3.25 -4.61 13.64
C HIS A 333 -4.11 -5.85 13.30
N PRO A 334 -3.53 -6.98 12.87
CA PRO A 334 -2.11 -7.33 12.94
C PRO A 334 -1.25 -6.96 11.72
N TYR A 335 -1.79 -6.32 10.68
CA TYR A 335 -1.09 -6.16 9.38
C TYR A 335 0.30 -5.52 9.47
N PRO A 336 0.54 -4.39 10.18
CA PRO A 336 1.87 -3.79 10.25
C PRO A 336 2.95 -4.75 10.79
N MET A 337 2.64 -5.47 11.86
CA MET A 337 3.51 -6.47 12.49
C MET A 337 3.71 -7.69 11.58
N MET A 338 2.62 -8.27 11.08
CA MET A 338 2.65 -9.47 10.24
C MET A 338 3.45 -9.23 8.94
N VAL A 339 3.21 -8.10 8.25
CA VAL A 339 3.90 -7.76 7.00
C VAL A 339 5.39 -7.45 7.25
N ARG A 340 5.73 -6.82 8.39
CA ARG A 340 7.12 -6.62 8.82
C ARG A 340 7.82 -7.96 9.00
N ASP A 341 7.21 -8.88 9.75
CA ASP A 341 7.82 -10.16 10.09
C ASP A 341 8.03 -11.04 8.83
N PHE A 342 7.12 -10.99 7.86
CA PHE A 342 7.29 -11.63 6.56
C PHE A 342 8.34 -10.97 5.64
N HIS A 343 8.68 -9.69 5.86
CA HIS A 343 9.80 -9.03 5.19
C HIS A 343 11.11 -9.06 5.99
N ALA A 344 11.10 -9.44 7.27
CA ALA A 344 12.28 -9.45 8.15
C ALA A 344 13.41 -10.39 7.66
N VAL A 345 13.09 -11.32 6.76
CA VAL A 345 14.07 -12.13 6.01
C VAL A 345 15.13 -11.27 5.31
N ILE A 346 14.77 -10.06 4.83
CA ILE A 346 15.69 -9.14 4.15
C ILE A 346 16.82 -8.72 5.10
N GLY A 347 16.47 -8.28 6.31
CA GLY A 347 17.42 -7.88 7.35
C GLY A 347 18.24 -9.05 7.88
N LYS A 348 17.61 -10.21 8.14
CA LYS A 348 18.28 -11.44 8.60
C LYS A 348 19.39 -11.89 7.64
N GLU A 349 19.06 -12.00 6.35
CA GLU A 349 20.04 -12.31 5.32
C GLU A 349 21.13 -11.23 5.23
N THR A 350 20.76 -9.94 5.32
CA THR A 350 21.74 -8.85 5.31
C THR A 350 22.72 -8.96 6.47
N ARG A 351 22.27 -9.31 7.68
CA ARG A 351 23.16 -9.51 8.84
C ARG A 351 24.12 -10.68 8.61
N LYS A 352 23.59 -11.83 8.16
CA LYS A 352 24.38 -13.02 7.85
C LYS A 352 25.44 -12.71 6.79
N GLN A 353 25.02 -12.13 5.66
CA GLN A 353 25.88 -11.83 4.52
C GLN A 353 26.90 -10.72 4.83
N ALA A 354 26.59 -9.77 5.72
CA ALA A 354 27.54 -8.78 6.23
C ALA A 354 28.63 -9.43 7.11
N LEU A 355 28.22 -10.33 8.02
CA LEU A 355 29.14 -11.07 8.88
C LEU A 355 30.10 -11.94 8.05
N GLU A 356 29.60 -12.60 7.01
CA GLU A 356 30.40 -13.41 6.07
C GLU A 356 31.37 -12.56 5.23
N LYS A 357 30.99 -11.34 4.83
CA LYS A 357 31.79 -10.50 3.91
C LYS A 357 32.84 -9.62 4.59
N TRP A 358 32.55 -9.12 5.79
CA TRP A 358 33.45 -8.20 6.51
C TRP A 358 33.50 -8.41 8.03
N GLY A 359 32.98 -9.54 8.54
CA GLY A 359 33.12 -9.90 9.95
C GLY A 359 32.26 -9.06 10.92
N GLY A 360 31.28 -8.32 10.43
CA GLY A 360 30.49 -7.40 11.25
C GLY A 360 29.10 -7.09 10.70
N LYS A 361 28.53 -5.98 11.16
CA LYS A 361 27.25 -5.43 10.68
C LYS A 361 27.48 -4.23 9.74
N PRO A 362 26.48 -3.80 8.98
CA PRO A 362 26.52 -2.52 8.26
C PRO A 362 26.57 -1.34 9.23
N ASP A 363 27.18 -0.22 8.84
CA ASP A 363 27.12 1.02 9.61
C ASP A 363 25.84 1.82 9.30
N VAL A 364 25.37 1.74 8.05
CA VAL A 364 24.20 2.48 7.56
C VAL A 364 23.32 1.60 6.70
N LEU A 365 22.01 1.61 6.97
CA LEU A 365 20.97 0.98 6.17
C LEU A 365 20.10 2.06 5.52
N VAL A 366 19.95 2.02 4.19
CA VAL A 366 19.16 3.00 3.42
C VAL A 366 18.05 2.28 2.64
N ALA A 367 16.81 2.76 2.74
CA ALA A 367 15.67 2.16 2.07
C ALA A 367 14.59 3.20 1.73
N CYS A 368 13.82 2.98 0.66
CA CYS A 368 12.76 3.89 0.26
C CYS A 368 11.47 3.65 1.08
N VAL A 369 10.74 4.72 1.37
CA VAL A 369 9.57 4.71 2.25
C VAL A 369 8.38 5.34 1.53
N GLY A 370 7.51 4.49 0.98
CA GLY A 370 6.10 4.79 0.76
C GLY A 370 5.32 4.27 1.96
N GLY A 371 4.53 3.21 1.78
CA GLY A 371 3.97 2.46 2.91
C GLY A 371 5.01 1.75 3.81
N GLY A 372 6.29 1.69 3.43
CA GLY A 372 7.42 1.31 4.31
C GLY A 372 7.90 -0.16 4.33
N SER A 373 7.24 -1.11 3.65
CA SER A 373 7.47 -2.54 3.93
C SER A 373 8.88 -3.07 3.62
N ASN A 374 9.55 -2.58 2.57
CA ASN A 374 10.94 -2.94 2.27
C ASN A 374 11.91 -2.40 3.32
N ALA A 375 11.65 -1.18 3.81
CA ALA A 375 12.49 -0.52 4.80
C ALA A 375 12.37 -1.22 6.16
N MET A 376 11.15 -1.52 6.63
CA MET A 376 10.96 -2.35 7.83
C MET A 376 11.57 -3.75 7.69
N GLY A 377 11.47 -4.40 6.52
CA GLY A 377 12.11 -5.68 6.28
C GLY A 377 13.63 -5.66 6.45
N LEU A 378 14.29 -4.58 6.03
CA LEU A 378 15.73 -4.38 6.22
C LEU A 378 16.08 -3.93 7.65
N PHE A 379 15.33 -2.98 8.20
CA PHE A 379 15.66 -2.31 9.47
C PHE A 379 15.34 -3.13 10.71
N HIS A 380 14.30 -3.97 10.69
CA HIS A 380 13.78 -4.64 11.88
C HIS A 380 14.86 -5.48 12.60
N GLU A 381 15.67 -6.20 11.83
CA GLU A 381 16.79 -7.00 12.36
C GLU A 381 17.82 -6.16 13.13
N PHE A 382 18.03 -4.89 12.74
CA PHE A 382 19.05 -4.00 13.30
C PHE A 382 18.48 -2.94 14.25
N VAL A 383 17.19 -3.01 14.60
CA VAL A 383 16.54 -1.98 15.43
C VAL A 383 17.18 -1.83 16.82
N ASN A 384 17.75 -2.91 17.37
CA ASN A 384 18.45 -2.90 18.66
C ASN A 384 19.94 -2.49 18.56
N ASP A 385 20.55 -2.52 17.37
CA ASP A 385 21.93 -2.07 17.13
C ASP A 385 21.96 -0.53 17.07
N LYS A 386 22.01 0.14 18.24
CA LYS A 386 21.92 1.62 18.38
C LYS A 386 22.95 2.41 17.56
N ASP A 387 24.08 1.79 17.22
CA ASP A 387 25.18 2.29 16.40
C ASP A 387 24.94 2.18 14.88
N VAL A 388 23.98 1.34 14.44
CA VAL A 388 23.60 1.22 13.03
C VAL A 388 22.55 2.28 12.67
N ARG A 389 22.88 3.16 11.72
CA ARG A 389 21.97 4.19 11.23
C ARG A 389 20.90 3.58 10.32
N LEU A 390 19.64 3.96 10.55
CA LEU A 390 18.48 3.49 9.79
C LEU A 390 17.88 4.68 9.04
N ILE A 391 17.97 4.70 7.71
CA ILE A 391 17.68 5.88 6.88
C ILE A 391 16.54 5.55 5.90
N GLY A 392 15.35 6.06 6.20
CA GLY A 392 14.20 6.01 5.30
C GLY A 392 14.21 7.19 4.32
N VAL A 393 13.92 6.94 3.04
CA VAL A 393 13.86 7.98 2.01
C VAL A 393 12.48 8.05 1.35
N GLU A 394 11.78 9.15 1.56
CA GLU A 394 10.44 9.44 1.01
C GLU A 394 10.52 10.19 -0.33
N ALA A 395 9.42 10.20 -1.07
CA ALA A 395 9.32 10.98 -2.31
C ALA A 395 8.93 12.45 -2.04
N ALA A 396 9.80 13.38 -2.40
CA ALA A 396 9.53 14.81 -2.37
C ALA A 396 8.75 15.29 -3.61
N GLY A 397 8.45 14.43 -4.58
CA GLY A 397 7.75 14.80 -5.82
C GLY A 397 8.46 15.95 -6.55
N PHE A 398 7.75 17.05 -6.82
CA PHE A 398 8.32 18.29 -7.38
C PHE A 398 8.98 19.22 -6.34
N GLY A 399 9.37 18.69 -5.19
CA GLY A 399 9.93 19.42 -4.07
C GLY A 399 8.92 19.68 -2.95
N LEU A 400 9.41 19.71 -1.72
CA LEU A 400 8.60 19.77 -0.50
C LEU A 400 7.68 20.99 -0.37
N ASP A 401 8.02 22.11 -1.02
CA ASP A 401 7.25 23.35 -0.94
C ASP A 401 6.31 23.54 -2.15
N SER A 402 6.27 22.57 -3.07
CA SER A 402 5.36 22.57 -4.23
C SER A 402 3.92 22.16 -3.90
N GLY A 403 3.70 21.59 -2.70
CA GLY A 403 2.46 20.90 -2.34
C GLY A 403 2.21 19.59 -3.09
N LYS A 404 3.16 19.12 -3.91
CA LYS A 404 3.10 17.89 -4.70
C LYS A 404 4.24 16.96 -4.33
N HIS A 405 4.05 16.21 -3.25
CA HIS A 405 5.01 15.26 -2.71
C HIS A 405 4.29 14.09 -2.00
N ALA A 406 5.02 13.02 -1.67
CA ALA A 406 4.55 11.93 -0.79
C ALA A 406 5.39 11.82 0.51
N ALA A 407 6.10 12.89 0.88
CA ALA A 407 6.99 12.98 2.04
C ALA A 407 6.22 13.04 3.38
N THR A 408 5.59 11.93 3.73
CA THR A 408 4.60 11.79 4.79
C THR A 408 5.16 12.01 6.19
N LEU A 409 6.31 11.42 6.53
CA LEU A 409 6.99 11.59 7.81
C LEU A 409 7.62 12.99 7.91
N THR A 410 8.00 13.58 6.78
CA THR A 410 8.66 14.89 6.69
C THR A 410 7.69 16.07 6.83
N LYS A 411 6.52 16.02 6.18
CA LYS A 411 5.55 17.14 6.12
C LYS A 411 4.16 16.80 6.66
N GLY A 412 3.85 15.53 6.93
CA GLY A 412 2.55 15.08 7.41
C GLY A 412 2.35 15.23 8.92
N GLU A 413 1.12 15.00 9.35
CA GLU A 413 0.66 15.07 10.73
C GLU A 413 0.15 13.73 11.23
N VAL A 414 -0.07 13.61 12.54
CA VAL A 414 -0.62 12.38 13.13
C VAL A 414 -2.14 12.35 12.96
N GLY A 415 -2.64 11.31 12.32
CA GLY A 415 -4.07 11.07 12.16
C GLY A 415 -4.37 9.58 11.97
N VAL A 416 -5.54 9.26 11.43
CA VAL A 416 -6.00 7.89 11.21
C VAL A 416 -6.34 7.67 9.74
N LEU A 417 -5.67 6.71 9.09
CA LEU A 417 -5.92 6.33 7.70
C LEU A 417 -5.87 4.81 7.53
N HIS A 418 -6.79 4.27 6.74
CA HIS A 418 -6.89 2.84 6.38
C HIS A 418 -6.81 1.84 7.57
N GLY A 419 -7.23 2.25 8.78
CA GLY A 419 -7.34 1.38 9.94
C GLY A 419 -6.25 1.51 11.01
N ALA A 420 -5.24 2.37 10.82
CA ALA A 420 -4.22 2.65 11.83
C ALA A 420 -4.02 4.14 12.06
N MET A 421 -3.50 4.48 13.25
CA MET A 421 -2.97 5.80 13.57
C MET A 421 -1.50 5.88 13.17
N SER A 422 -1.14 6.82 12.31
CA SER A 422 0.23 7.04 11.84
C SER A 422 0.41 8.48 11.37
N TYR A 423 1.61 8.84 10.87
CA TYR A 423 1.74 10.05 10.08
C TYR A 423 1.01 9.91 8.72
N LEU A 424 0.34 10.99 8.29
CA LEU A 424 -0.26 11.11 6.97
C LEU A 424 -0.31 12.58 6.50
N LEU A 425 -0.44 12.77 5.19
CA LEU A 425 -0.66 14.07 4.56
C LEU A 425 -2.15 14.43 4.64
N GLN A 426 -2.46 15.46 5.44
CA GLN A 426 -3.82 15.98 5.63
C GLN A 426 -3.82 17.51 5.74
N ASP A 427 -4.97 18.13 5.50
CA ASP A 427 -5.19 19.56 5.75
C ASP A 427 -5.70 19.83 7.18
N GLU A 428 -5.95 21.11 7.51
CA GLU A 428 -6.43 21.56 8.82
C GLU A 428 -7.80 20.97 9.22
N ASP A 429 -8.61 20.53 8.25
CA ASP A 429 -9.90 19.86 8.44
C ASP A 429 -9.77 18.33 8.47
N GLY A 430 -8.54 17.80 8.45
CA GLY A 430 -8.23 16.36 8.45
C GLY A 430 -8.57 15.65 7.15
N GLN A 431 -8.75 16.38 6.03
CA GLN A 431 -8.94 15.77 4.72
C GLN A 431 -7.60 15.34 4.13
N ILE A 432 -7.57 14.14 3.54
CA ILE A 432 -6.37 13.55 2.96
C ILE A 432 -5.90 14.36 1.76
N ILE A 433 -4.70 14.94 1.84
CA ILE A 433 -4.03 15.60 0.73
C ILE A 433 -3.57 14.53 -0.28
N GLU A 434 -3.79 14.78 -1.57
CA GLU A 434 -3.35 13.88 -2.64
C GLU A 434 -1.80 13.88 -2.71
N PRO A 435 -1.15 12.70 -2.62
CA PRO A 435 0.30 12.60 -2.72
C PRO A 435 0.75 12.88 -4.16
N HIS A 436 2.06 13.06 -4.35
CA HIS A 436 2.66 13.00 -5.67
C HIS A 436 4.06 12.40 -5.65
N SER A 437 4.31 11.47 -6.58
CA SER A 437 5.65 11.09 -7.03
C SER A 437 5.59 10.50 -8.44
N ILE A 438 6.70 10.60 -9.17
CA ILE A 438 6.95 9.81 -10.37
C ILE A 438 6.93 8.29 -10.09
N SER A 439 7.21 7.87 -8.85
CA SER A 439 7.17 6.48 -8.41
C SER A 439 5.81 6.13 -7.79
N ALA A 440 4.97 5.43 -8.55
CA ALA A 440 3.66 4.95 -8.11
C ALA A 440 3.70 3.96 -6.90
N GLY A 441 4.87 3.51 -6.47
CA GLY A 441 5.06 2.72 -5.25
C GLY A 441 5.34 3.55 -4.00
N LEU A 442 5.68 4.83 -4.17
CA LEU A 442 5.85 5.83 -3.11
C LEU A 442 4.69 6.84 -3.07
N ASP A 443 3.85 6.90 -4.12
CA ASP A 443 2.67 7.77 -4.28
C ASP A 443 1.51 7.38 -3.32
N TYR A 444 1.73 7.54 -2.02
CA TYR A 444 0.78 7.18 -0.95
C TYR A 444 0.84 8.22 0.18
N PRO A 445 -0.30 8.74 0.68
CA PRO A 445 -0.30 9.86 1.62
C PRO A 445 -0.15 9.45 3.08
N GLY A 446 0.09 8.18 3.38
CA GLY A 446 0.25 7.65 4.74
C GLY A 446 1.55 6.88 4.89
N VAL A 447 1.86 6.43 6.10
CA VAL A 447 3.02 5.58 6.35
C VAL A 447 2.72 4.51 7.40
N GLY A 448 3.55 3.48 7.48
CA GLY A 448 3.44 2.45 8.51
C GLY A 448 3.57 3.02 9.94
N PRO A 449 2.81 2.51 10.93
CA PRO A 449 2.84 3.03 12.29
C PRO A 449 4.17 2.78 13.01
N GLU A 450 4.90 1.71 12.67
CA GLU A 450 6.23 1.45 13.24
C GLU A 450 7.28 2.44 12.72
N HIS A 451 7.20 2.88 11.45
CA HIS A 451 8.01 3.99 10.94
C HIS A 451 7.72 5.31 11.68
N SER A 452 6.42 5.59 11.90
CA SER A 452 5.99 6.75 12.69
C SER A 452 6.57 6.71 14.11
N PHE A 453 6.56 5.54 14.73
CA PHE A 453 7.17 5.33 16.05
C PHE A 453 8.70 5.51 16.02
N LEU A 454 9.39 4.89 15.08
CA LEU A 454 10.84 4.99 14.90
C LEU A 454 11.32 6.43 14.69
N LYS A 455 10.51 7.25 14.00
CA LYS A 455 10.72 8.70 13.86
C LYS A 455 10.59 9.42 15.20
N ASP A 456 9.46 9.23 15.90
CA ASP A 456 9.16 9.97 17.13
C ASP A 456 10.17 9.73 18.26
N VAL A 457 10.77 8.53 18.33
CA VAL A 457 11.86 8.26 19.28
C VAL A 457 13.25 8.56 18.73
N GLY A 458 13.39 8.95 17.47
CA GLY A 458 14.69 9.23 16.85
C GLY A 458 15.58 8.00 16.64
N ARG A 459 14.98 6.80 16.49
CA ARG A 459 15.74 5.57 16.18
C ARG A 459 16.04 5.44 14.68
N ALA A 460 15.19 5.99 13.82
CA ALA A 460 15.42 6.05 12.39
C ALA A 460 15.32 7.50 11.88
N GLU A 461 16.20 7.82 10.93
CA GLU A 461 16.29 9.08 10.22
C GLU A 461 15.39 9.01 8.98
N TYR A 462 14.71 10.11 8.64
CA TYR A 462 13.86 10.19 7.45
C TYR A 462 14.18 11.43 6.65
N HIS A 463 14.42 11.22 5.36
CA HIS A 463 14.74 12.28 4.39
C HIS A 463 13.86 12.13 3.16
N SER A 464 13.91 13.12 2.27
CA SER A 464 13.12 13.12 1.04
C SER A 464 13.97 13.54 -0.16
N VAL A 465 13.68 12.98 -1.33
CA VAL A 465 14.36 13.31 -2.60
C VAL A 465 13.34 13.59 -3.71
N THR A 466 13.65 14.49 -4.64
CA THR A 466 12.71 14.87 -5.71
C THR A 466 12.66 13.81 -6.82
N ASP A 467 11.64 13.90 -7.67
CA ASP A 467 11.49 13.02 -8.83
C ASP A 467 12.68 13.15 -9.81
N GLU A 468 13.27 14.35 -9.96
CA GLU A 468 14.49 14.57 -10.76
C GLU A 468 15.72 13.91 -10.13
N GLU A 469 15.89 14.01 -8.80
CA GLU A 469 16.98 13.36 -8.08
C GLU A 469 16.89 11.83 -8.22
N ALA A 470 15.68 11.27 -8.13
CA ALA A 470 15.42 9.86 -8.35
C ALA A 470 15.70 9.42 -9.80
N LEU A 471 15.34 10.23 -10.80
CA LEU A 471 15.62 9.93 -12.22
C LEU A 471 17.12 9.92 -12.53
N GLU A 472 17.90 10.86 -12.00
CA GLU A 472 19.35 10.85 -12.18
C GLU A 472 20.03 9.71 -11.38
N ALA A 473 19.47 9.29 -10.24
CA ALA A 473 19.93 8.10 -9.53
C ALA A 473 19.64 6.79 -10.28
N PHE A 474 18.46 6.65 -10.91
CA PHE A 474 18.13 5.54 -11.81
C PHE A 474 19.17 5.40 -12.93
N LYS A 475 19.44 6.52 -13.61
CA LYS A 475 20.41 6.63 -14.71
C LYS A 475 21.83 6.36 -14.25
N LYS A 476 22.21 6.83 -13.06
CA LYS A 476 23.53 6.60 -12.45
C LYS A 476 23.77 5.11 -12.18
N LEU A 477 22.86 4.42 -11.48
CA LEU A 477 23.05 2.99 -11.21
C LEU A 477 23.11 2.18 -12.51
N SER A 478 22.24 2.50 -13.47
CA SER A 478 22.21 1.81 -14.77
C SER A 478 23.51 1.97 -15.56
N ARG A 479 24.17 3.14 -15.48
CA ARG A 479 25.45 3.43 -16.17
C ARG A 479 26.68 2.94 -15.40
N LEU A 480 26.62 2.89 -14.07
CA LEU A 480 27.74 2.44 -13.23
C LEU A 480 27.75 0.92 -13.09
N GLU A 481 26.63 0.29 -12.73
CA GLU A 481 26.58 -1.14 -12.38
C GLU A 481 25.77 -2.01 -13.36
N GLY A 482 25.18 -1.42 -14.41
CA GLY A 482 24.35 -2.18 -15.36
C GLY A 482 23.03 -2.69 -14.77
N ILE A 483 22.60 -2.17 -13.61
CA ILE A 483 21.37 -2.54 -12.91
C ILE A 483 20.31 -1.45 -13.18
N PHE A 484 19.13 -1.85 -13.65
CA PHE A 484 17.96 -0.97 -13.71
C PHE A 484 17.17 -1.05 -12.40
N PRO A 485 17.26 -0.06 -11.49
CA PRO A 485 16.50 -0.05 -10.25
C PRO A 485 15.05 0.35 -10.51
N ALA A 486 14.10 -0.09 -9.69
CA ALA A 486 12.77 0.54 -9.66
C ALA A 486 12.89 2.03 -9.30
N LEU A 487 11.97 2.88 -9.76
CA LEU A 487 11.97 4.30 -9.37
C LEU A 487 11.84 4.48 -7.84
N GLU A 488 11.15 3.56 -7.17
CA GLU A 488 11.08 3.42 -5.71
C GLU A 488 12.50 3.29 -5.12
N THR A 489 13.28 2.31 -5.60
CA THR A 489 14.67 2.08 -5.19
C THR A 489 15.56 3.28 -5.52
N SER A 490 15.29 3.96 -6.64
CA SER A 490 16.08 5.11 -7.10
C SER A 490 16.00 6.29 -6.13
N HIS A 491 14.92 6.43 -5.35
CA HIS A 491 14.86 7.42 -4.28
C HIS A 491 15.89 7.14 -3.18
N ALA A 492 16.01 5.89 -2.72
CA ALA A 492 17.02 5.51 -1.73
C ALA A 492 18.45 5.75 -2.24
N LEU A 493 18.69 5.49 -3.52
CA LEU A 493 19.99 5.73 -4.18
C LEU A 493 20.29 7.23 -4.39
N ALA A 494 19.28 8.05 -4.67
CA ALA A 494 19.44 9.50 -4.84
C ALA A 494 19.92 10.20 -3.56
N TYR A 495 19.51 9.70 -2.40
CA TYR A 495 19.95 10.25 -1.12
C TYR A 495 21.46 10.04 -0.85
N LEU A 496 22.11 9.09 -1.54
CA LEU A 496 23.56 8.86 -1.41
C LEU A 496 24.39 10.10 -1.76
N GLU A 497 23.93 10.95 -2.70
CA GLU A 497 24.57 12.24 -3.02
C GLU A 497 24.71 13.16 -1.80
N LYS A 498 23.73 13.12 -0.90
CA LYS A 498 23.67 13.93 0.32
C LYS A 498 24.37 13.23 1.48
N LEU A 499 24.30 11.90 1.52
CA LEU A 499 24.82 11.07 2.60
C LEU A 499 26.33 10.78 2.49
N CYS A 500 26.80 10.25 1.36
CA CYS A 500 28.16 9.73 1.20
C CYS A 500 29.26 10.77 1.50
N PRO A 501 29.14 12.07 1.13
CA PRO A 501 30.14 13.07 1.50
C PRO A 501 30.32 13.28 3.00
N THR A 502 29.32 12.92 3.82
CA THR A 502 29.34 13.05 5.29
C THR A 502 29.94 11.84 6.01
N LEU A 503 30.19 10.74 5.30
CA LEU A 503 30.60 9.48 5.92
C LEU A 503 32.13 9.39 6.11
N PRO A 504 32.59 8.72 7.19
CA PRO A 504 33.98 8.29 7.34
C PRO A 504 34.44 7.37 6.20
N ASN A 505 35.76 7.22 6.07
CA ASN A 505 36.35 6.24 5.16
C ASN A 505 35.99 4.81 5.60
N GLY A 506 35.69 3.92 4.64
CA GLY A 506 35.40 2.51 4.89
C GLY A 506 34.02 2.19 5.48
N THR A 507 33.15 3.19 5.68
CA THR A 507 31.78 3.01 6.19
C THR A 507 30.98 2.08 5.27
N LYS A 508 30.38 1.03 5.83
CA LYS A 508 29.59 0.02 5.13
C LYS A 508 28.13 0.47 4.99
N VAL A 509 27.77 0.96 3.81
CA VAL A 509 26.42 1.42 3.48
C VAL A 509 25.68 0.30 2.73
N VAL A 510 24.56 -0.17 3.26
CA VAL A 510 23.67 -1.12 2.56
C VAL A 510 22.41 -0.39 2.10
N VAL A 511 22.15 -0.40 0.79
CA VAL A 511 20.92 0.13 0.20
C VAL A 511 19.99 -1.03 -0.18
N ASN A 512 18.72 -0.94 0.20
CA ASN A 512 17.73 -1.92 -0.23
C ASN A 512 17.37 -1.72 -1.71
N CYS A 513 17.80 -2.62 -2.59
CA CYS A 513 17.41 -2.64 -3.99
C CYS A 513 16.01 -3.28 -4.10
N SER A 514 14.99 -2.57 -3.61
CA SER A 514 13.66 -3.09 -3.28
C SER A 514 12.88 -3.74 -4.44
N GLY A 515 13.30 -3.51 -5.68
CA GLY A 515 12.67 -3.98 -6.91
C GLY A 515 13.40 -3.48 -8.16
N ARG A 516 13.15 -4.15 -9.29
CA ARG A 516 13.74 -3.85 -10.60
C ARG A 516 12.92 -2.86 -11.45
N GLY A 517 13.62 -2.15 -12.33
CA GLY A 517 13.12 -1.01 -13.11
C GLY A 517 12.34 -1.34 -14.38
N ASP A 518 12.16 -2.60 -14.76
CA ASP A 518 11.48 -2.96 -16.04
C ASP A 518 10.09 -2.32 -16.17
N LYS A 519 9.35 -2.21 -15.06
CA LYS A 519 8.01 -1.58 -15.03
C LYS A 519 8.03 -0.07 -15.28
N ASP A 520 9.18 0.57 -15.04
CA ASP A 520 9.31 2.04 -15.06
C ASP A 520 9.87 2.56 -16.38
N VAL A 521 10.36 1.69 -17.27
CA VAL A 521 11.01 2.08 -18.54
C VAL A 521 10.12 3.00 -19.38
N GLU A 522 8.82 2.73 -19.50
CA GLU A 522 7.88 3.59 -20.24
C GLU A 522 7.70 4.99 -19.61
N THR A 523 7.84 5.11 -18.29
CA THR A 523 7.82 6.39 -17.57
C THR A 523 9.15 7.12 -17.74
N VAL A 524 10.26 6.39 -17.58
CA VAL A 524 11.61 6.93 -17.70
C VAL A 524 11.88 7.47 -19.12
N ILE A 525 11.42 6.78 -20.18
CA ILE A 525 11.54 7.25 -21.58
C ILE A 525 10.91 8.63 -21.80
N LYS A 526 9.84 8.96 -21.05
CA LYS A 526 9.14 10.26 -21.18
C LYS A 526 9.88 11.41 -20.49
N HIS A 527 10.77 11.10 -19.53
CA HIS A 527 11.43 12.10 -18.66
C HIS A 527 12.95 12.20 -18.91
N LEU A 528 13.65 11.09 -19.17
CA LEU A 528 15.09 11.09 -19.46
C LEU A 528 15.38 11.16 -20.96
N ARG A 529 16.29 12.06 -21.32
CA ARG A 529 17.04 11.99 -22.59
C ARG A 529 18.32 11.21 -22.31
N VAL A 530 18.50 10.08 -22.99
CA VAL A 530 19.61 9.13 -22.79
C VAL A 530 20.79 9.44 -23.69
#